data_AF-A0A0E9M2Z3-F1
#
_entry.id   AF-A0A0E9M2Z3-F1
#
_cell.length_a   1.000
_cell.length_b   1.000
_cell.length_c   1.000
_cell.angle_alpha   90.00
_cell.angle_beta   90.00
_cell.angle_gamma   90.00
#
_symmetry.space_group_name_H-M   'P 1'
#
loop_
_entity.id
_entity.type
_entity.pdbx_description
1 polymer ?
#
loop_
_entity_poly.entity_id
_entity_poly.type
_entity_poly.pdbx_seq_one_letter_code
_entity_poly.pdbx_strand_id
1 'polypeptide(L)'
;MFPEDYHADTFVTISLISADKESTPDALAGLAASAALAVSDIPFNGPISEVRVARVNGQLVVNPTASQMKEADMDIIVAASMDNIMMVEGEMKEVSEAELLEAMKVAHEAIKIQCKAQIELAEAVKKIKREYSHEENDEELRDKVWKETYDKLTPLPKKPIPTNTSASMISAQ
;
A
#
# COMPACT_ATOMS: atom_id res chain seq x y z
N MET A 1 8.06 3.81 -0.89
CA MET A 1 8.91 2.60 -0.86
C MET A 1 10.10 2.69 -1.78
N PHE A 2 10.06 3.46 -2.86
CA PHE A 2 11.30 3.90 -3.50
C PHE A 2 12.00 4.96 -2.63
N PRO A 3 13.33 5.11 -2.76
CA PRO A 3 14.02 6.28 -2.22
C PRO A 3 13.40 7.59 -2.71
N GLU A 4 13.51 8.66 -1.92
CA GLU A 4 12.85 9.94 -2.18
C GLU A 4 13.33 10.62 -3.47
N ASP A 5 14.60 10.40 -3.83
CA ASP A 5 15.30 10.95 -4.99
C ASP A 5 15.42 9.96 -6.15
N TYR A 6 14.64 8.88 -6.12
CA TYR A 6 14.66 7.88 -7.18
C TYR A 6 13.73 8.29 -8.34
N HIS A 7 14.32 8.75 -9.45
CA HIS A 7 13.59 9.25 -10.63
C HIS A 7 13.61 8.32 -11.84
N ALA A 8 14.19 7.12 -11.71
CA ALA A 8 14.28 6.20 -12.84
C ALA A 8 12.94 5.53 -13.13
N ASP A 9 12.55 5.53 -14.42
CA ASP A 9 11.35 4.87 -14.89
C ASP A 9 11.32 3.39 -14.44
N THR A 10 10.25 3.04 -13.74
CA THR A 10 10.05 1.71 -13.19
C THR A 10 8.65 1.25 -13.54
N PHE A 11 8.58 0.18 -14.32
CA PHE A 11 7.32 -0.39 -14.76
C PHE A 11 7.19 -1.82 -14.24
N VAL A 12 6.16 -2.06 -13.42
CA VAL A 12 5.86 -3.38 -12.84
C VAL A 12 4.61 -3.91 -13.51
N THR A 13 4.70 -5.08 -14.13
CA THR A 13 3.55 -5.77 -14.74
C THR A 13 3.30 -7.07 -14.00
N ILE A 14 2.07 -7.23 -13.51
CA ILE A 14 1.58 -8.47 -12.91
C ILE A 14 0.53 -9.05 -13.84
N SER A 15 0.67 -10.33 -14.17
CA SER A 15 -0.26 -11.04 -15.06
C SER A 15 -0.70 -12.33 -14.41
N LEU A 16 -2.02 -12.55 -14.34
CA LEU A 16 -2.57 -13.81 -13.87
C LEU A 16 -2.39 -14.88 -14.93
N ILE A 17 -1.54 -15.86 -14.65
CA ILE A 17 -1.28 -16.98 -15.57
C ILE A 17 -2.27 -18.12 -15.32
N SER A 18 -2.59 -18.40 -14.06
CA SER A 18 -3.48 -19.47 -13.66
C SER A 18 -4.11 -19.16 -12.30
N ALA A 19 -5.38 -19.52 -12.13
CA ALA A 19 -6.11 -19.47 -10.87
C ALA A 19 -7.10 -20.63 -10.81
N ASP A 20 -7.36 -21.10 -9.59
CA ASP A 20 -8.55 -21.89 -9.30
C ASP A 20 -9.78 -20.97 -9.09
N LYS A 21 -10.94 -21.54 -8.77
CA LYS A 21 -12.20 -20.78 -8.61
C LYS A 21 -12.38 -20.16 -7.21
N GLU A 22 -11.62 -20.61 -6.24
CA GLU A 22 -11.75 -20.22 -4.83
C GLU A 22 -10.71 -19.17 -4.43
N SER A 23 -9.55 -19.16 -5.07
CA SER A 23 -8.45 -18.23 -4.77
C SER A 23 -8.63 -16.92 -5.53
N THR A 24 -8.94 -15.84 -4.80
CA THR A 24 -8.99 -14.48 -5.38
C THR A 24 -7.56 -13.92 -5.50
N PRO A 25 -7.08 -13.61 -6.71
CA PRO A 25 -5.68 -13.27 -6.94
C PRO A 25 -5.34 -11.80 -6.67
N ASP A 26 -6.33 -10.96 -6.48
CA ASP A 26 -6.17 -9.51 -6.31
C ASP A 26 -5.32 -9.17 -5.08
N ALA A 27 -5.59 -9.78 -3.93
CA ALA A 27 -4.82 -9.60 -2.70
C ALA A 27 -3.41 -10.23 -2.74
N LEU A 28 -3.03 -10.85 -3.86
CA LEU A 28 -1.68 -11.40 -4.07
C LEU A 28 -0.85 -10.53 -5.02
N ALA A 29 -1.45 -9.52 -5.67
CA ALA A 29 -0.77 -8.69 -6.64
C ALA A 29 0.35 -7.87 -5.99
N GLY A 30 0.08 -7.25 -4.83
CA GLY A 30 1.06 -6.51 -4.05
C GLY A 30 2.22 -7.39 -3.57
N LEU A 31 1.93 -8.61 -3.10
CA LEU A 31 2.95 -9.61 -2.76
C LEU A 31 3.84 -9.93 -3.95
N ALA A 32 3.25 -10.23 -5.12
CA ALA A 32 3.99 -10.58 -6.32
C ALA A 32 4.88 -9.42 -6.82
N ALA A 33 4.34 -8.20 -6.85
CA ALA A 33 5.07 -7.00 -7.24
C ALA A 33 6.23 -6.70 -6.28
N SER A 34 5.99 -6.77 -4.98
CA SER A 34 7.01 -6.55 -3.97
C SER A 34 8.10 -7.62 -4.01
N ALA A 35 7.74 -8.89 -4.18
CA ALA A 35 8.70 -9.98 -4.30
C ALA A 35 9.61 -9.80 -5.54
N ALA A 36 9.02 -9.42 -6.68
CA ALA A 36 9.76 -9.13 -7.90
C ALA A 36 10.76 -7.98 -7.71
N LEU A 37 10.33 -6.89 -7.06
CA LEU A 37 11.21 -5.74 -6.75
C LEU A 37 12.31 -6.13 -5.75
N ALA A 38 11.99 -6.95 -4.74
CA ALA A 38 12.93 -7.40 -3.73
C ALA A 38 14.12 -8.14 -4.35
N VAL A 39 13.87 -9.02 -5.33
CA VAL A 39 14.93 -9.79 -6.02
C VAL A 39 15.55 -9.07 -7.23
N SER A 40 15.00 -7.92 -7.64
CA SER A 40 15.55 -7.10 -8.72
C SER A 40 16.79 -6.31 -8.27
N ASP A 41 17.44 -5.65 -9.23
CA ASP A 41 18.48 -4.65 -8.96
C ASP A 41 17.89 -3.26 -8.63
N ILE A 42 16.58 -3.06 -8.65
CA ILE A 42 15.97 -1.75 -8.42
C ILE A 42 16.06 -1.37 -6.92
N PRO A 43 16.53 -0.15 -6.56
CA PRO A 43 16.51 0.35 -5.20
C PRO A 43 15.09 0.40 -4.66
N PHE A 44 14.84 -0.33 -3.58
CA PHE A 44 13.51 -0.53 -3.03
C PHE A 44 13.60 -0.73 -1.52
N ASN A 45 12.98 0.16 -0.75
CA ASN A 45 12.96 0.15 0.72
C ASN A 45 11.83 -0.73 1.28
N GLY A 46 11.44 -1.77 0.53
CA GLY A 46 10.50 -2.79 0.98
C GLY A 46 11.18 -3.94 1.74
N PRO A 47 10.55 -5.12 1.82
CA PRO A 47 9.31 -5.49 1.13
C PRO A 47 8.04 -4.94 1.76
N ILE A 48 6.97 -4.95 0.98
CA ILE A 48 5.59 -4.85 1.44
C ILE A 48 4.86 -6.13 1.09
N SER A 49 3.69 -6.33 1.69
CA SER A 49 2.72 -7.26 1.17
C SER A 49 1.32 -6.76 1.45
N GLU A 50 0.33 -7.42 0.86
CA GLU A 50 -1.07 -7.17 1.15
C GLU A 50 -1.81 -8.48 1.37
N VAL A 51 -2.89 -8.40 2.15
CA VAL A 51 -3.81 -9.50 2.37
C VAL A 51 -5.23 -8.98 2.40
N ARG A 52 -6.17 -9.83 2.02
CA ARG A 52 -7.59 -9.61 2.27
C ARG A 52 -7.93 -10.19 3.64
N VAL A 53 -8.65 -9.46 4.46
CA VAL A 53 -9.25 -9.95 5.70
C VAL A 53 -10.74 -9.76 5.61
N ALA A 54 -11.48 -10.85 5.75
CA ALA A 54 -12.92 -10.82 5.83
C ALA A 54 -13.41 -11.36 7.16
N ARG A 55 -14.59 -10.92 7.58
CA ARG A 55 -15.29 -11.55 8.71
C ARG A 55 -16.38 -12.46 8.17
N VAL A 56 -16.21 -13.76 8.39
CA VAL A 56 -17.07 -14.81 7.86
C VAL A 56 -17.67 -15.54 9.05
N ASN A 57 -19.00 -15.52 9.18
CA ASN A 57 -19.72 -16.08 10.34
C ASN A 57 -19.15 -15.59 11.70
N GLY A 58 -18.81 -14.29 11.77
CA GLY A 58 -18.27 -13.66 12.98
C GLY A 58 -16.78 -13.91 13.25
N GLN A 59 -16.07 -14.61 12.35
CA GLN A 59 -14.62 -14.90 12.51
C GLN A 59 -13.79 -14.19 11.45
N LEU A 60 -12.67 -13.62 11.86
CA LEU A 60 -11.70 -13.01 10.95
C LEU A 60 -10.92 -14.10 10.19
N VAL A 61 -10.94 -14.03 8.86
CA VAL A 61 -10.28 -14.95 7.95
C VAL A 61 -9.35 -14.17 7.03
N VAL A 62 -8.08 -14.56 6.98
CA VAL A 62 -7.09 -14.02 6.05
C VAL A 62 -7.17 -14.76 4.72
N ASN A 63 -7.17 -14.01 3.63
CA ASN A 63 -7.32 -14.48 2.24
C ASN A 63 -8.44 -15.52 2.10
N PRO A 64 -9.68 -15.15 2.46
CA PRO A 64 -10.83 -16.04 2.38
C PRO A 64 -11.06 -16.52 0.95
N THR A 65 -11.61 -17.72 0.83
CA THR A 65 -12.05 -18.26 -0.46
C THR A 65 -13.24 -17.48 -1.03
N ALA A 66 -13.42 -17.51 -2.35
CA ALA A 66 -14.58 -16.93 -3.03
C ALA A 66 -15.91 -17.45 -2.45
N SER A 67 -15.97 -18.70 -1.99
CA SER A 67 -17.14 -19.24 -1.30
C SER A 67 -17.36 -18.63 0.09
N GLN A 68 -16.30 -18.46 0.88
CA GLN A 68 -16.38 -17.81 2.19
C GLN A 68 -16.81 -16.34 2.10
N MET A 69 -16.37 -15.65 1.04
CA MET A 69 -16.72 -14.24 0.80
C MET A 69 -18.22 -13.97 0.68
N LYS A 70 -19.03 -14.97 0.30
CA LYS A 70 -20.49 -14.81 0.18
C LYS A 70 -21.19 -14.60 1.52
N GLU A 71 -20.58 -15.13 2.59
CA GLU A 71 -21.07 -15.02 3.97
C GLU A 71 -20.33 -13.92 4.75
N ALA A 72 -19.51 -13.11 4.07
CA ALA A 72 -18.75 -12.06 4.71
C ALA A 72 -19.60 -10.82 4.99
N ASP A 73 -19.43 -10.25 6.18
CA ASP A 73 -20.02 -8.96 6.56
C ASP A 73 -18.98 -7.83 6.69
N MET A 74 -17.71 -8.16 6.50
CA MET A 74 -16.58 -7.25 6.39
C MET A 74 -15.61 -7.80 5.35
N ASP A 75 -15.08 -6.93 4.48
CA ASP A 75 -14.10 -7.25 3.43
C ASP A 75 -13.12 -6.10 3.30
N ILE A 76 -11.90 -6.27 3.80
CA ILE A 76 -10.84 -5.26 3.71
C ILE A 76 -9.58 -5.86 3.10
N ILE A 77 -8.90 -5.09 2.26
CA ILE A 77 -7.53 -5.34 1.83
C ILE A 77 -6.62 -4.37 2.59
N VAL A 78 -5.60 -4.93 3.22
CA VAL A 78 -4.61 -4.16 3.96
C VAL A 78 -3.26 -4.41 3.33
N ALA A 79 -2.51 -3.34 3.06
CA ALA A 79 -1.11 -3.43 2.66
C ALA A 79 -0.20 -2.80 3.72
N ALA A 80 0.90 -3.49 4.02
CA ALA A 80 1.82 -3.09 5.07
C ALA A 80 3.26 -3.53 4.75
N SER A 81 4.22 -2.85 5.38
CA SER A 81 5.58 -3.35 5.56
C SER A 81 5.67 -4.18 6.85
N MET A 82 6.89 -4.59 7.23
CA MET A 82 7.14 -5.23 8.54
C MET A 82 6.64 -4.37 9.71
N ASP A 83 6.74 -3.05 9.59
CA ASP A 83 6.56 -2.15 10.73
C ASP A 83 5.29 -1.31 10.64
N ASN A 84 4.86 -0.94 9.42
CA ASN A 84 3.82 0.06 9.23
C ASN A 84 2.74 -0.42 8.26
N ILE A 85 1.48 -0.18 8.64
CA ILE A 85 0.34 -0.25 7.72
C ILE A 85 0.37 0.98 6.82
N MET A 86 0.20 0.77 5.52
CA MET A 86 0.34 1.81 4.51
C MET A 86 -0.96 2.10 3.76
N MET A 87 -1.79 1.08 3.55
CA MET A 87 -3.04 1.19 2.82
C MET A 87 -4.08 0.26 3.44
N VAL A 88 -5.31 0.75 3.50
CA VAL A 88 -6.51 -0.03 3.85
C VAL A 88 -7.60 0.39 2.87
N GLU A 89 -8.19 -0.59 2.19
CA GLU A 89 -9.30 -0.41 1.26
C GLU A 89 -10.36 -1.47 1.58
N GLY A 90 -11.64 -1.14 1.50
CA GLY A 90 -12.68 -2.16 1.70
C GLY A 90 -14.05 -1.62 2.07
N GLU A 91 -14.96 -2.56 2.31
CA GLU A 91 -16.34 -2.30 2.70
C GLU A 91 -16.78 -3.20 3.85
N MET A 92 -17.75 -2.72 4.64
CA MET A 92 -18.18 -3.41 5.85
C MET A 92 -19.57 -2.98 6.28
N LYS A 93 -20.34 -3.92 6.83
CA LYS A 93 -21.72 -3.72 7.30
C LYS A 93 -21.73 -3.27 8.76
N GLU A 94 -21.57 -1.96 8.98
CA GLU A 94 -21.68 -1.33 10.32
C GLU A 94 -20.84 -2.01 11.41
N VAL A 95 -19.57 -2.31 11.13
CA VAL A 95 -18.64 -2.83 12.16
C VAL A 95 -18.11 -1.71 13.04
N SER A 96 -17.81 -2.04 14.29
CA SER A 96 -17.21 -1.10 15.24
C SER A 96 -15.75 -0.79 14.89
N GLU A 97 -15.26 0.36 15.34
CA GLU A 97 -13.84 0.73 15.19
C GLU A 97 -12.91 -0.31 15.84
N ALA A 98 -13.31 -0.90 16.96
CA ALA A 98 -12.54 -1.93 17.66
C ALA A 98 -12.36 -3.19 16.80
N GLU A 99 -13.41 -3.64 16.11
CA GLU A 99 -13.36 -4.79 15.21
C GLU A 99 -12.49 -4.50 13.97
N LEU A 100 -12.57 -3.29 13.42
CA LEU A 100 -11.69 -2.87 12.33
C LEU A 100 -10.22 -2.88 12.76
N LEU A 101 -9.90 -2.36 13.95
CA LEU A 101 -8.55 -2.38 14.50
C LEU A 101 -8.04 -3.82 14.71
N GLU A 102 -8.90 -4.75 15.13
CA GLU A 102 -8.56 -6.17 15.25
C GLU A 102 -8.27 -6.79 13.88
N ALA A 103 -9.11 -6.52 12.88
CA ALA A 103 -8.91 -6.97 11.51
C ALA A 103 -7.58 -6.51 10.92
N MET A 104 -7.23 -5.23 11.12
CA MET A 104 -5.94 -4.68 10.70
C MET A 104 -4.74 -5.34 11.40
N LYS A 105 -4.87 -5.69 12.69
CA LYS A 105 -3.81 -6.42 13.41
C LYS A 105 -3.62 -7.82 12.84
N VAL A 106 -4.72 -8.56 12.62
CA VAL A 106 -4.69 -9.89 11.99
C VAL A 106 -4.05 -9.81 10.60
N ALA A 107 -4.40 -8.79 9.82
CA ALA A 107 -3.80 -8.54 8.52
C ALA A 107 -2.28 -8.31 8.62
N HIS A 108 -1.84 -7.41 9.52
CA HIS A 108 -0.43 -7.06 9.66
C HIS A 108 0.43 -8.25 10.09
N GLU A 109 -0.07 -9.10 10.99
CA GLU A 109 0.64 -10.32 11.38
C GLU A 109 0.80 -11.30 10.20
N ALA A 110 -0.23 -11.47 9.36
CA ALA A 110 -0.12 -12.29 8.15
C ALA A 110 0.86 -11.69 7.13
N ILE A 111 0.84 -10.37 6.95
CA ILE A 111 1.75 -9.65 6.05
C ILE A 111 3.21 -9.80 6.49
N LYS A 112 3.51 -9.75 7.80
CA LYS A 112 4.87 -9.96 8.31
C LYS A 112 5.46 -11.31 7.88
N ILE A 113 4.64 -12.37 7.84
CA ILE A 113 5.06 -13.68 7.36
C ILE A 113 5.45 -13.61 5.88
N GLN A 114 4.62 -12.96 5.06
CA GLN A 114 4.88 -12.80 3.62
C GLN A 114 6.11 -11.93 3.35
N CYS A 115 6.27 -10.82 4.08
CA CYS A 115 7.46 -9.97 4.00
C CYS A 115 8.73 -10.73 4.39
N LYS A 116 8.68 -11.55 5.45
CA LYS A 116 9.81 -12.41 5.83
C LYS A 116 10.21 -13.37 4.71
N ALA A 117 9.24 -14.03 4.07
CA ALA A 117 9.50 -14.91 2.93
C ALA A 117 10.16 -14.17 1.75
N GLN A 118 9.75 -12.92 1.49
CA GLN A 118 10.39 -12.08 0.47
C GLN A 118 11.84 -11.72 0.81
N ILE A 119 12.13 -11.42 2.09
CA ILE A 119 13.49 -11.16 2.57
C ILE A 119 14.37 -12.40 2.37
N GLU A 120 13.89 -13.56 2.83
CA GLU A 120 14.60 -14.85 2.67
C GLU A 120 14.86 -15.17 1.18
N LEU A 121 13.89 -14.88 0.31
CA LEU A 121 14.06 -15.03 -1.15
C LEU A 121 15.12 -14.08 -1.70
N ALA A 122 15.11 -12.80 -1.32
CA ALA A 122 16.10 -11.82 -1.76
C ALA A 122 17.52 -12.19 -1.27
N GLU A 123 17.65 -12.68 -0.04
CA GLU A 123 18.90 -13.20 0.52
C GLU A 123 19.42 -14.44 -0.19
N ALA A 124 18.54 -15.30 -0.70
CA ALA A 124 18.93 -16.46 -1.51
C ALA A 124 19.44 -16.04 -2.89
N VAL A 125 18.82 -15.05 -3.53
CA VAL A 125 19.20 -14.55 -4.87
C VAL A 125 20.44 -13.67 -4.82
N LYS A 126 20.64 -12.89 -3.73
CA LYS A 126 21.79 -11.98 -3.50
C LYS A 126 22.01 -10.98 -4.63
N LYS A 127 20.92 -10.45 -5.19
CA LYS A 127 21.01 -9.43 -6.23
C LYS A 127 21.47 -8.10 -5.63
N ILE A 128 22.53 -7.53 -6.18
CA ILE A 128 23.03 -6.20 -5.80
C ILE A 128 22.08 -5.14 -6.36
N LYS A 129 21.69 -4.16 -5.53
CA LYS A 129 20.91 -3.00 -5.96
C LYS A 129 21.78 -2.06 -6.80
N ARG A 130 21.26 -1.62 -7.95
CA ARG A 130 21.94 -0.70 -8.84
C ARG A 130 22.06 0.67 -8.20
N GLU A 131 23.16 1.34 -8.47
CA GLU A 131 23.32 2.76 -8.17
C GLU A 131 22.45 3.60 -9.12
N TYR A 132 22.02 4.77 -8.66
CA TYR A 132 21.26 5.73 -9.46
C TYR A 132 21.73 7.15 -9.13
N SER A 133 21.43 8.10 -10.03
CA SER A 133 21.82 9.49 -9.84
C SER A 133 21.02 10.11 -8.71
N HIS A 134 21.71 10.70 -7.75
CA HIS A 134 21.13 11.47 -6.66
C HIS A 134 21.10 12.95 -7.01
N GLU A 135 20.10 13.67 -6.51
CA GLU A 135 20.04 15.13 -6.64
C GLU A 135 20.99 15.79 -5.62
N GLU A 136 21.79 16.75 -6.07
CA GLU A 136 22.55 17.61 -5.17
C GLU A 136 21.67 18.80 -4.77
N ASN A 137 21.29 18.85 -3.48
CA ASN A 137 20.49 19.93 -2.92
C ASN A 137 21.40 21.04 -2.37
N ASP A 138 21.21 22.28 -2.85
CA ASP A 138 21.87 23.47 -2.32
C ASP A 138 21.15 23.97 -1.06
N GLU A 139 21.72 23.65 0.10
CA GLU A 139 21.19 24.03 1.41
C GLU A 139 21.15 25.56 1.61
N GLU A 140 22.13 26.31 1.07
CA GLU A 140 22.16 27.77 1.18
C GLU A 140 21.02 28.40 0.37
N LEU A 141 20.80 27.88 -0.85
CA LEU A 141 19.69 28.30 -1.68
C LEU A 141 18.34 27.96 -1.03
N ARG A 142 18.20 26.76 -0.46
CA ARG A 142 16.99 26.35 0.26
C ARG A 142 16.68 27.31 1.40
N ASP A 143 17.68 27.61 2.24
CA ASP A 143 17.51 28.49 3.40
C ASP A 143 17.18 29.92 2.98
N LYS A 144 17.80 30.41 1.90
CA LYS A 144 17.49 31.73 1.33
C LYS A 144 16.05 31.80 0.82
N VAL A 145 15.61 30.81 0.04
CA VAL A 145 14.22 30.74 -0.47
C VAL A 145 13.25 30.67 0.69
N TRP A 146 13.51 29.83 1.70
CA TRP A 146 12.67 29.72 2.87
C TRP A 146 12.54 31.07 3.58
N LYS A 147 13.66 31.71 3.93
CA LYS A 147 13.66 33.01 4.63
C LYS A 147 12.95 34.11 3.85
N GLU A 148 13.11 34.18 2.54
CA GLU A 148 12.54 35.25 1.72
C GLU A 148 11.06 35.07 1.37
N THR A 149 10.53 33.85 1.48
CA THR A 149 9.17 33.49 1.05
C THR A 149 8.26 33.02 2.18
N TYR A 150 8.78 32.45 3.26
CA TYR A 150 7.97 31.79 4.29
C TYR A 150 7.02 32.76 5.00
N ASP A 151 7.50 33.94 5.40
CA ASP A 151 6.69 34.97 6.06
C ASP A 151 5.60 35.55 5.13
N LYS A 152 5.79 35.48 3.81
CA LYS A 152 4.81 35.91 2.82
C LYS A 152 3.69 34.87 2.61
N LEU A 153 3.93 33.62 2.99
CA LEU A 153 2.95 32.53 2.92
C LEU A 153 2.08 32.45 4.19
N THR A 154 2.58 32.92 5.33
CA THR A 154 1.88 32.88 6.62
C THR A 154 0.57 33.69 6.69
N PRO A 155 0.41 34.86 6.05
CA PRO A 155 -0.84 35.64 6.11
C PRO A 155 -1.90 35.18 5.10
N LEU A 156 -1.64 34.17 4.27
CA LEU A 156 -2.70 33.58 3.45
C LEU A 156 -3.64 32.83 4.41
N PRO A 157 -4.93 33.24 4.55
CA PRO A 157 -5.89 32.33 5.16
C PRO A 157 -5.82 31.04 4.34
N LYS A 158 -5.75 29.89 5.00
CA LYS A 158 -5.84 28.57 4.37
C LYS A 158 -7.14 28.56 3.56
N LYS A 159 -7.10 29.05 2.34
CA LYS A 159 -8.24 29.16 1.46
C LYS A 159 -8.68 27.72 1.30
N PRO A 160 -9.90 27.34 1.72
CA PRO A 160 -10.31 25.96 1.58
C PRO A 160 -10.12 25.59 0.12
N ILE A 161 -9.38 24.50 -0.12
CA ILE A 161 -9.26 23.91 -1.44
C ILE A 161 -10.70 23.80 -1.96
N PRO A 162 -11.05 24.37 -3.13
CA PRO A 162 -12.40 24.23 -3.63
C PRO A 162 -12.67 22.75 -3.80
N THR A 163 -13.49 22.19 -2.90
CA THR A 163 -14.07 20.87 -3.09
C THR A 163 -14.90 20.98 -4.35
N ASN A 164 -14.48 20.30 -5.43
CA ASN A 164 -15.31 20.15 -6.61
C ASN A 164 -16.58 19.41 -6.18
N THR A 165 -17.63 20.16 -5.86
CA THR A 165 -18.99 19.66 -5.74
C THR A 165 -19.48 19.39 -7.17
N SER A 166 -19.05 18.27 -7.74
CA SER A 166 -19.59 17.71 -8.99
C SER A 166 -19.78 16.21 -8.87
N ALA A 167 -20.36 15.76 -7.75
CA ALA A 167 -20.83 14.39 -7.56
C ALA A 167 -22.22 14.37 -6.90
N SER A 168 -23.13 15.24 -7.35
CA SER A 168 -24.56 15.13 -7.04
C SER A 168 -25.38 15.54 -8.25
N MET A 169 -25.31 14.75 -9.33
CA MET A 169 -26.34 14.76 -10.38
C MET A 169 -26.25 13.55 -11.33
N ILE A 170 -26.18 12.31 -10.81
CA ILE A 170 -26.63 11.12 -11.57
C ILE A 170 -27.21 10.09 -10.58
N SER A 171 -28.52 10.18 -10.29
CA SER A 171 -29.42 9.04 -10.10
C SER A 171 -30.85 9.54 -9.90
N ALA A 172 -31.53 9.82 -11.01
CA ALA A 172 -32.98 9.84 -11.07
C ALA A 172 -33.39 9.35 -12.46
N GLN A 173 -33.21 8.04 -12.66
CA GLN A 173 -34.04 7.14 -13.47
C GLN A 173 -33.62 5.70 -13.19
#